data_AF-D9SW38-F1
#
_entry.id   AF-D9SW38-F1
#
_cell.length_a   1.000
_cell.length_b   1.000
_cell.length_c   1.000
_cell.angle_alpha   90.00
_cell.angle_beta   90.00
_cell.angle_gamma   90.00
#
_symmetry.space_group_name_H-M   'P 1'
#
loop_
_entity.id
_entity.type
_entity.pdbx_description
1 polymer ?
#
loop_
_entity_poly.entity_id
_entity_poly.type
_entity_poly.pdbx_seq_one_letter_code
_entity_poly.pdbx_strand_id
1 'polypeptide(L)'
;MSIFASKKNYKLQLPNNFVGVDEEEMEYVDGGSASIAVDESYLSKSTCSSLARGLVSSGRVTGMTQTEVAQEIFAHAMCYYGADSLKDAGISGSVVDYLYNHANPIDIADGGDTWYRKAVFAAIWNLNIQL
;
A
#
# COMPACT_ATOMS: atom_id res chain seq x y z
N MET A 1 49.47 -35.21 -12.47
CA MET A 1 48.97 -34.53 -11.26
C MET A 1 47.51 -34.21 -11.50
N SER A 2 46.58 -34.85 -10.79
CA SER A 2 45.14 -34.66 -11.01
C SER A 2 44.44 -34.43 -9.67
N ILE A 3 43.59 -33.40 -9.66
CA ILE A 3 42.97 -32.77 -8.50
C ILE A 3 41.72 -33.58 -8.12
N PHE A 4 41.70 -34.17 -6.91
CA PHE A 4 40.53 -34.86 -6.40
C PHE A 4 39.59 -33.85 -5.70
N ALA A 5 38.50 -33.49 -6.39
CA ALA A 5 37.39 -32.74 -5.81
C ALA A 5 36.60 -33.62 -4.83
N SER A 6 36.57 -33.21 -3.56
CA SER A 6 35.83 -33.88 -2.48
C SER A 6 34.33 -33.64 -2.61
N LYS A 7 33.57 -34.65 -3.10
CA LYS A 7 32.10 -34.66 -3.07
C LYS A 7 31.60 -34.85 -1.63
N LYS A 8 31.24 -33.77 -0.94
CA LYS A 8 30.50 -33.86 0.33
C LYS A 8 29.02 -34.08 0.04
N ASN A 9 28.53 -35.29 0.34
CA ASN A 9 27.12 -35.63 0.32
C ASN A 9 26.45 -35.04 1.58
N TYR A 10 25.82 -33.88 1.46
CA TYR A 10 24.95 -33.36 2.51
C TYR A 10 23.59 -34.06 2.36
N LYS A 11 23.38 -35.17 3.08
CA LYS A 11 22.02 -35.71 3.26
C LYS A 11 21.29 -34.77 4.22
N LEU A 12 20.36 -33.99 3.67
CA LEU A 12 19.44 -33.16 4.44
C LEU A 12 18.64 -34.10 5.37
N GLN A 13 18.92 -34.07 6.68
CA GLN A 13 18.16 -34.84 7.66
C GLN A 13 16.97 -34.00 8.10
N LEU A 14 15.77 -34.39 7.65
CA LEU A 14 14.53 -33.75 8.10
C LEU A 14 14.19 -34.25 9.53
N PRO A 15 13.78 -33.37 10.46
CA PRO A 15 13.32 -33.76 11.78
C PRO A 15 12.13 -34.72 11.71
N ASN A 16 12.00 -35.63 12.67
CA ASN A 16 10.94 -36.66 12.76
C ASN A 16 9.49 -36.14 12.88
N ASN A 17 9.27 -34.83 12.72
CA ASN A 17 7.96 -34.18 12.81
C ASN A 17 7.79 -33.18 11.67
N PHE A 18 8.03 -33.64 10.44
CA PHE A 18 7.77 -32.86 9.24
C PHE A 18 6.33 -33.12 8.80
N VAL A 19 5.51 -32.07 8.82
CA VAL A 19 4.23 -32.05 8.11
C VAL A 19 4.57 -31.72 6.66
N GLY A 20 4.31 -32.65 5.76
CA GLY A 20 4.40 -32.39 4.33
C GLY A 20 3.27 -31.45 3.95
N VAL A 21 3.60 -30.16 3.84
CA VAL A 21 2.73 -29.19 3.17
C VAL A 21 2.77 -29.56 1.69
N ASP A 22 1.62 -29.87 1.11
CA ASP A 22 1.49 -30.11 -0.31
C ASP A 22 1.74 -28.80 -1.09
N GLU A 23 2.14 -28.93 -2.35
CA GLU A 23 2.39 -27.78 -3.23
C GLU A 23 1.10 -26.95 -3.45
N GLU A 24 -0.07 -27.54 -3.18
CA GLU A 24 -1.39 -26.89 -3.19
C GLU A 24 -1.68 -26.06 -1.92
N GLU A 25 -1.25 -26.46 -0.71
CA GLU A 25 -1.33 -25.61 0.50
C GLU A 25 -0.20 -24.55 0.58
N MET A 26 0.77 -24.59 -0.32
CA MET A 26 1.65 -23.45 -0.60
C MET A 26 0.93 -22.39 -1.48
N GLU A 27 -0.38 -22.20 -1.26
CA GLU A 27 -1.16 -21.17 -1.93
C GLU A 27 -0.55 -19.81 -1.61
N TYR A 28 -0.14 -19.13 -2.67
CA TYR A 28 0.24 -17.73 -2.63
C TYR A 28 -1.01 -16.98 -2.15
N VAL A 29 -1.10 -16.71 -0.84
CA VAL A 29 -2.13 -15.84 -0.30
C VAL A 29 -1.85 -14.49 -0.94
N ASP A 30 -2.60 -14.17 -1.99
CA ASP A 30 -2.66 -12.86 -2.62
C ASP A 30 -3.37 -11.95 -1.60
N GLY A 31 -2.64 -11.72 -0.50
CA GLY A 31 -2.98 -10.79 0.55
C GLY A 31 -2.75 -9.42 -0.03
N GLY A 32 -3.83 -8.67 -0.09
CA GLY A 32 -3.83 -7.44 -0.83
C GLY A 32 -4.74 -6.43 -0.18
N SER A 33 -5.81 -5.97 -0.82
CA SER A 33 -6.72 -4.90 -0.35
C SER A 33 -6.60 -4.49 1.13
N ALA A 34 -5.87 -3.41 1.40
CA ALA A 34 -5.76 -2.84 2.74
C ALA A 34 -6.87 -1.82 2.95
N SER A 35 -7.81 -2.14 3.84
CA SER A 35 -8.83 -1.19 4.30
C SER A 35 -8.40 -0.63 5.66
N ILE A 36 -8.21 0.70 5.74
CA ILE A 36 -7.84 1.39 6.98
C ILE A 36 -8.83 2.52 7.28
N ALA A 37 -9.19 2.70 8.55
CA ALA A 37 -10.00 3.86 8.94
C ALA A 37 -9.23 5.15 8.73
N VAL A 38 -9.88 6.20 8.23
CA VAL A 38 -9.28 7.53 8.09
C VAL A 38 -9.00 8.12 9.46
N ASP A 39 -7.85 8.76 9.62
CA ASP A 39 -7.37 9.36 10.87
C ASP A 39 -6.79 10.75 10.58
N GLU A 40 -6.98 11.71 11.50
CA GLU A 40 -6.48 13.09 11.35
C GLU A 40 -4.94 13.13 11.20
N SER A 41 -4.21 12.17 11.77
CA SER A 41 -2.76 12.07 11.63
C SER A 41 -2.31 11.85 10.18
N TYR A 42 -3.20 11.41 9.30
CA TYR A 42 -2.96 11.23 7.87
C TYR A 42 -3.00 12.55 7.09
N LEU A 43 -3.28 13.69 7.73
CA LEU A 43 -3.00 15.01 7.17
C LEU A 43 -1.50 15.33 7.16
N SER A 44 -0.66 14.48 7.77
CA SER A 44 0.79 14.59 7.69
C SER A 44 1.37 13.62 6.66
N LYS A 45 2.02 14.17 5.62
CA LYS A 45 2.71 13.42 4.57
C LYS A 45 3.74 12.42 5.13
N SER A 46 4.39 12.74 6.25
CA SER A 46 5.37 11.83 6.90
C SER A 46 4.69 10.62 7.56
N THR A 47 3.50 10.82 8.16
CA THR A 47 2.69 9.74 8.74
C THR A 47 2.21 8.80 7.64
N CYS A 48 1.64 9.35 6.55
CA CYS A 48 1.21 8.57 5.39
C CYS A 48 2.37 7.75 4.79
N SER A 49 3.55 8.36 4.64
CA SER A 49 4.73 7.67 4.12
C SER A 49 5.19 6.52 5.03
N SER A 50 5.10 6.70 6.35
CA SER A 50 5.48 5.67 7.32
C SER A 50 4.49 4.51 7.32
N LEU A 51 3.19 4.81 7.27
CA LEU A 51 2.13 3.82 7.17
C LEU A 51 2.19 3.05 5.85
N ALA A 52 2.35 3.75 4.72
CA ALA A 52 2.50 3.16 3.40
C ALA A 52 3.70 2.22 3.31
N ARG A 53 4.85 2.60 3.90
CA ARG A 53 6.00 1.71 4.03
C ARG A 53 5.65 0.45 4.81
N GLY A 54 4.93 0.58 5.92
CA GLY A 54 4.43 -0.54 6.71
C GLY A 54 3.59 -1.49 5.86
N LEU A 55 2.57 -0.96 5.18
CA LEU A 55 1.65 -1.73 4.34
C LEU A 55 2.38 -2.49 3.22
N VAL A 56 3.23 -1.80 2.45
CA VAL A 56 4.00 -2.43 1.36
C VAL A 56 5.01 -3.45 1.91
N SER A 57 5.72 -3.13 2.99
CA SER A 57 6.72 -4.05 3.58
C SER A 57 6.10 -5.31 4.19
N SER A 58 4.87 -5.19 4.70
CA SER A 58 4.11 -6.31 5.23
C SER A 58 3.43 -7.17 4.16
N GLY A 59 3.54 -6.78 2.88
CA GLY A 59 2.83 -7.44 1.78
C GLY A 59 1.32 -7.23 1.80
N ARG A 60 0.80 -6.27 2.58
CA ARG A 60 -0.63 -5.93 2.64
C ARG A 60 -1.10 -5.07 1.47
N VAL A 61 -0.20 -4.57 0.64
CA VAL A 61 -0.55 -3.89 -0.60
C VAL A 61 0.51 -4.31 -1.61
N THR A 62 0.06 -4.85 -2.73
CA THR A 62 0.94 -5.30 -3.81
C THR A 62 0.68 -4.52 -5.11
N GLY A 63 1.67 -4.47 -6.00
CA GLY A 63 1.52 -3.77 -7.29
C GLY A 63 1.49 -2.23 -7.22
N MET A 64 1.78 -1.64 -6.07
CA MET A 64 1.90 -0.19 -5.88
C MET A 64 3.24 0.17 -5.22
N THR A 65 3.77 1.34 -5.56
CA THR A 65 4.90 1.93 -4.86
C THR A 65 4.47 2.51 -3.51
N GLN A 66 5.40 2.60 -2.55
CA GLN A 66 5.16 3.25 -1.25
C GLN A 66 4.64 4.68 -1.42
N THR A 67 5.10 5.40 -2.44
CA THR A 67 4.67 6.76 -2.75
C THR A 67 3.22 6.80 -3.20
N GLU A 68 2.80 5.91 -4.11
CA GLU A 68 1.40 5.86 -4.57
C GLU A 68 0.45 5.55 -3.39
N VAL A 69 0.82 4.60 -2.54
CA VAL A 69 0.03 4.27 -1.34
C VAL A 69 -0.04 5.45 -0.38
N ALA A 70 1.08 6.15 -0.14
CA ALA A 70 1.10 7.32 0.72
C ALA A 70 0.24 8.47 0.18
N GLN A 71 0.26 8.68 -1.14
CA GLN A 71 -0.53 9.70 -1.83
C GLN A 71 -2.03 9.44 -1.70
N GLU A 72 -2.45 8.19 -1.86
CA GLU A 72 -3.84 7.77 -1.72
C GLU A 72 -4.35 7.99 -0.29
N ILE A 73 -3.61 7.54 0.73
CA ILE A 73 -3.95 7.74 2.15
C ILE A 73 -4.10 9.24 2.46
N PHE A 74 -3.13 10.05 2.02
CA PHE A 74 -3.15 11.50 2.22
C PHE A 74 -4.34 12.16 1.50
N ALA A 75 -4.62 11.76 0.26
CA ALA A 75 -5.72 12.32 -0.51
C ALA A 75 -7.07 12.01 0.13
N HIS A 76 -7.28 10.79 0.61
CA HIS A 76 -8.50 10.44 1.34
C HIS A 76 -8.64 11.22 2.65
N ALA A 77 -7.55 11.40 3.42
CA ALA A 77 -7.56 12.22 4.62
C ALA A 77 -7.86 13.70 4.34
N MET A 78 -7.24 14.28 3.31
CA MET A 78 -7.52 15.65 2.87
C MET A 78 -8.95 15.81 2.37
N CYS A 79 -9.50 14.82 1.65
CA CYS A 79 -10.90 14.87 1.24
C CYS A 79 -11.82 14.81 2.46
N TYR A 80 -11.51 14.01 3.48
CA TYR A 80 -12.33 13.84 4.68
C TYR A 80 -12.33 15.07 5.60
N TYR A 81 -11.16 15.64 5.91
CA TYR A 81 -11.01 16.73 6.87
C TYR A 81 -10.84 18.12 6.24
N GLY A 82 -10.39 18.20 4.99
CA GLY A 82 -9.98 19.43 4.31
C GLY A 82 -10.65 19.64 2.95
N ALA A 83 -11.86 19.11 2.75
CA ALA A 83 -12.58 19.15 1.48
C ALA A 83 -12.67 20.56 0.87
N ASP A 84 -12.97 21.56 1.70
CA ASP A 84 -13.10 22.95 1.25
C ASP A 84 -11.77 23.52 0.78
N SER A 85 -10.68 23.24 1.50
CA SER A 85 -9.33 23.67 1.10
C SER A 85 -8.88 23.03 -0.21
N LEU A 86 -9.32 21.80 -0.53
CA LEU A 86 -9.07 21.17 -1.82
C LEU A 86 -9.84 21.84 -2.96
N LYS A 87 -11.10 22.23 -2.71
CA LYS A 87 -11.94 22.97 -3.66
C LYS A 87 -11.34 24.34 -3.95
N ASP A 88 -10.89 25.05 -2.92
CA ASP A 88 -10.21 26.34 -3.04
C ASP A 88 -8.87 26.25 -3.78
N ALA A 89 -8.16 25.12 -3.63
CA ALA A 89 -6.92 24.84 -4.36
C ALA A 89 -7.14 24.46 -5.85
N GLY A 90 -8.39 24.41 -6.31
CA GLY A 90 -8.74 24.16 -7.70
C GLY A 90 -8.96 22.70 -8.07
N ILE A 91 -9.07 21.79 -7.09
CA ILE A 91 -9.54 20.42 -7.36
C ILE A 91 -11.05 20.46 -7.61
N SER A 92 -11.51 19.76 -8.65
CA SER A 92 -12.94 19.72 -8.99
C SER A 92 -13.77 19.25 -7.79
N GLY A 93 -14.78 20.02 -7.40
CA GLY A 93 -15.65 19.69 -6.28
C GLY A 93 -16.31 18.31 -6.42
N SER A 94 -16.67 17.90 -7.64
CA SER A 94 -17.21 16.55 -7.91
C SER A 94 -16.23 15.41 -7.58
N VAL A 95 -14.93 15.65 -7.73
CA VAL A 95 -13.89 14.66 -7.39
C VAL A 95 -13.69 14.61 -5.89
N VAL A 96 -13.67 15.77 -5.23
CA VAL A 96 -13.58 15.85 -3.76
C VAL A 96 -14.78 15.18 -3.10
N ASP A 97 -16.00 15.46 -3.59
CA ASP A 97 -17.22 14.88 -3.05
C ASP A 97 -17.27 13.36 -3.30
N TYR A 98 -16.81 12.90 -4.48
CA TYR A 98 -16.68 11.46 -4.75
C TYR A 98 -15.70 10.80 -3.77
N LEU A 99 -14.50 11.37 -3.58
CA LEU A 99 -13.49 10.81 -2.68
C LEU A 99 -13.91 10.88 -1.21
N TYR A 100 -14.58 11.96 -0.78
CA TYR A 100 -15.13 12.12 0.56
C TYR A 100 -16.10 10.99 0.92
N ASN A 101 -17.03 10.66 0.00
CA ASN A 101 -18.00 9.59 0.21
C ASN A 101 -17.36 8.19 0.29
N HIS A 102 -16.11 8.04 -0.16
CA HIS A 102 -15.34 6.79 -0.12
C HIS A 102 -14.05 6.94 0.70
N ALA A 103 -13.98 7.93 1.60
CA ALA A 103 -12.78 8.20 2.39
C ALA A 103 -12.73 7.42 3.70
N ASN A 104 -13.86 6.89 4.18
CA ASN A 104 -13.89 6.07 5.38
C ASN A 104 -14.75 4.82 5.16
N PRO A 105 -14.14 3.63 5.07
CA PRO A 105 -12.69 3.36 5.16
C PRO A 105 -11.91 3.79 3.90
N ILE A 106 -10.59 3.94 4.04
CA ILE A 106 -9.65 4.09 2.93
C ILE A 106 -9.35 2.69 2.39
N ASP A 107 -9.88 2.37 1.22
CA ASP A 107 -9.69 1.08 0.57
C ASP A 107 -8.57 1.15 -0.48
N ILE A 108 -7.40 0.61 -0.12
CA ILE A 108 -6.21 0.58 -0.98
C ILE A 108 -6.23 -0.73 -1.76
N ALA A 109 -6.57 -0.66 -3.05
CA ALA A 109 -6.63 -1.81 -3.95
C ALA A 109 -5.25 -2.23 -4.49
N ASP A 110 -5.02 -3.53 -4.68
CA ASP A 110 -3.79 -4.03 -5.31
C ASP A 110 -3.70 -3.64 -6.78
N GLY A 111 -2.47 -3.35 -7.23
CA GLY A 111 -2.22 -2.73 -8.54
C GLY A 111 -2.57 -1.23 -8.59
N GLY A 112 -3.24 -0.75 -7.54
CA GLY A 112 -3.65 0.62 -7.34
C GLY A 112 -4.83 1.04 -8.19
N ASP A 113 -5.11 2.33 -8.07
CA ASP A 113 -6.28 2.93 -8.68
C ASP A 113 -6.13 3.23 -10.18
N THR A 114 -7.25 3.58 -10.82
CA THR A 114 -7.23 4.07 -12.21
C THR A 114 -6.23 5.21 -12.40
N TRP A 115 -5.60 5.30 -13.58
CA TRP A 115 -4.58 6.32 -13.89
C TRP A 115 -5.04 7.76 -13.57
N TYR A 116 -6.35 8.02 -13.72
CA TYR A 116 -6.97 9.31 -13.38
C TYR A 116 -6.93 9.57 -11.87
N ARG A 117 -7.34 8.61 -11.03
CA ARG A 117 -7.29 8.74 -9.56
C ARG A 117 -5.86 8.89 -9.05
N LYS A 118 -4.91 8.12 -9.60
CA LYS A 118 -3.47 8.29 -9.29
C LYS A 118 -2.98 9.71 -9.59
N ALA A 119 -3.39 10.29 -10.73
CA ALA A 119 -3.05 11.66 -11.08
C ALA A 119 -3.66 12.69 -10.10
N VAL A 120 -4.91 12.48 -9.67
CA VAL A 120 -5.55 13.32 -8.64
C VAL A 120 -4.82 13.21 -7.31
N PHE A 121 -4.48 12.00 -6.85
CA PHE A 121 -3.75 11.80 -5.59
C PHE A 121 -2.37 12.45 -5.63
N ALA A 122 -1.65 12.32 -6.74
CA ALA A 122 -0.39 12.99 -6.96
C ALA A 122 -0.55 14.53 -6.99
N ALA A 123 -1.63 15.05 -7.58
CA ALA A 123 -1.92 16.48 -7.56
C ALA A 123 -2.15 16.97 -6.13
N ILE A 124 -3.03 16.30 -5.37
CA ILE A 124 -3.34 16.61 -3.97
C ILE A 124 -2.07 16.55 -3.10
N TRP A 125 -1.22 15.54 -3.32
CA TRP A 125 0.05 15.42 -2.62
C TRP A 125 1.02 16.57 -2.90
N ASN A 126 1.00 17.16 -4.09
CA ASN A 126 1.85 18.31 -4.42
C ASN A 126 1.25 19.65 -4.00
N LEU A 127 -0.03 19.69 -3.65
CA LEU A 127 -0.62 20.88 -3.05
C LEU A 127 0.03 21.13 -1.69
N ASN A 128 0.34 22.40 -1.46
CA ASN A 128 0.85 22.89 -0.18
C ASN A 128 -0.30 23.60 0.55
N ILE A 129 -1.33 22.83 0.88
CA ILE A 129 -2.48 23.30 1.65
C ILE A 129 -2.08 23.30 3.12
N GLN A 130 -2.19 24.46 3.76
CA GLN A 130 -2.12 24.58 5.21
C GLN A 130 -3.55 24.50 5.74
N LEU A 131 -3.84 23.43 6.50
CA LEU A 131 -5.08 23.29 7.28
C LEU A 131 -4.91 23.96 8.65
#